data_AF-A0A841E9Q9-F1
#
_entry.id   AF-A0A841E9Q9-F1
#
_cell.length_a   1.000
_cell.length_b   1.000
_cell.length_c   1.000
_cell.angle_alpha   90.00
_cell.angle_beta   90.00
_cell.angle_gamma   90.00
#
_symmetry.space_group_name_H-M   'P 1'
#
loop_
_entity.id
_entity.type
_entity.pdbx_description
1 polymer ?
#
loop_
_entity_poly.entity_id
_entity_poly.type
_entity_poly.pdbx_seq_one_letter_code
_entity_poly.pdbx_strand_id
1 'polypeptide(L)'
;MNHRPIIDAGPGLNFLAINRERLLIGVLGKLSAPEAVEREVLDKAGRDRRFRTAEKTWRKLTPHGWMRILSDDTTPELAAVVDRITGTSMAARSKEPKDLGEIMVVAHAVVAAESGATVIVLIDDGQGARIADAEIRRLDRLRSSGRSVGRMGLVSTVTVLERAAGKHIADRAEMRSVYEQLRGIDDGLLPIDATGLLSRGLWSPDPPP
;
A
#
# COMPACT_ATOMS: atom_id res chain seq x y z
N MET A 1 -6.10 10.38 15.33
CA MET A 1 -5.95 8.91 15.51
C MET A 1 -5.21 8.36 14.29
N ASN A 2 -4.20 7.50 14.47
CA ASN A 2 -3.49 6.88 13.35
C ASN A 2 -4.19 5.58 12.94
N HIS A 3 -4.66 5.51 11.70
CA HIS A 3 -5.17 4.28 11.12
C HIS A 3 -4.00 3.39 10.70
N ARG A 4 -4.18 2.07 10.73
CA ARG A 4 -3.23 1.13 10.13
C ARG A 4 -3.05 1.46 8.65
N PRO A 5 -1.82 1.43 8.11
CA PRO A 5 -1.62 1.60 6.68
C PRO A 5 -2.43 0.57 5.88
N ILE A 6 -2.99 0.98 4.76
CA ILE A 6 -3.76 0.12 3.87
C ILE A 6 -2.87 -0.24 2.68
N ILE A 7 -2.65 -1.54 2.47
CA ILE A 7 -1.76 -2.02 1.43
C ILE A 7 -2.54 -2.48 0.20
N ASP A 8 -1.97 -2.21 -0.96
CA ASP A 8 -2.41 -2.76 -2.23
C ASP A 8 -1.84 -4.16 -2.49
N ALA A 9 -2.48 -4.89 -3.41
CA ALA A 9 -2.16 -6.27 -3.75
C ALA A 9 -0.73 -6.40 -4.30
N GLY A 10 -0.30 -5.51 -5.21
CA GLY A 10 1.04 -5.58 -5.82
C GLY A 10 2.16 -5.53 -4.78
N PRO A 11 2.36 -4.39 -4.09
CA PRO A 11 3.41 -4.23 -3.09
C PRO A 11 3.27 -5.27 -1.96
N GLY A 12 2.04 -5.51 -1.48
CA GLY A 12 1.75 -6.50 -0.46
C GLY A 12 2.25 -7.89 -0.86
N LEU A 13 1.83 -8.37 -2.01
CA LEU A 13 2.24 -9.66 -2.53
C LEU A 13 3.75 -9.77 -2.69
N ASN A 14 4.42 -8.73 -3.18
CA ASN A 14 5.85 -8.74 -3.45
C ASN A 14 6.67 -8.92 -2.16
N PHE A 15 6.45 -8.09 -1.14
CA PHE A 15 7.18 -8.19 0.13
C PHE A 15 6.93 -9.53 0.82
N LEU A 16 5.69 -10.04 0.77
CA LEU A 16 5.35 -11.32 1.38
C LEU A 16 5.95 -12.52 0.63
N ALA A 17 6.04 -12.45 -0.70
CA ALA A 17 6.58 -13.52 -1.53
C ALA A 17 8.10 -13.73 -1.32
N ILE A 18 8.83 -12.64 -1.06
CA ILE A 18 10.29 -12.70 -0.80
C ILE A 18 10.65 -12.82 0.70
N ASN A 19 9.67 -13.09 1.58
CA ASN A 19 9.85 -13.18 3.04
C ASN A 19 10.44 -11.90 3.67
N ARG A 20 10.05 -10.73 3.16
CA ARG A 20 10.44 -9.41 3.69
C ARG A 20 9.27 -8.71 4.37
N GLU A 21 8.28 -9.45 4.87
CA GLU A 21 7.13 -8.91 5.60
C GLU A 21 7.55 -8.15 6.86
N ARG A 22 8.61 -8.61 7.53
CA ARG A 22 9.14 -7.95 8.73
C ARG A 22 9.72 -6.58 8.44
N LEU A 23 10.33 -6.39 7.26
CA LEU A 23 10.81 -5.09 6.81
C LEU A 23 9.63 -4.15 6.59
N LEU A 24 8.63 -4.60 5.83
CA LEU A 24 7.42 -3.82 5.56
C LEU A 24 6.72 -3.39 6.86
N ILE A 25 6.47 -4.34 7.76
CA ILE A 25 5.85 -4.10 9.07
C ILE A 25 6.77 -3.25 9.96
N GLY A 26 8.08 -3.43 9.89
CA GLY A 26 9.05 -2.66 10.65
C GLY A 26 9.09 -1.18 10.24
N VAL A 27 8.74 -0.85 9.00
CA VAL A 27 8.67 0.52 8.47
C VAL A 27 7.29 1.14 8.68
N LEU A 28 6.22 0.39 8.39
CA LEU A 28 4.85 0.92 8.35
C LEU A 28 4.01 0.60 9.60
N GLY A 29 4.41 -0.39 10.39
CA GLY A 29 3.64 -0.93 11.51
C GLY A 29 2.64 -2.02 11.08
N LYS A 30 1.62 -2.25 11.91
CA LYS A 30 0.54 -3.21 11.61
C LYS A 30 -0.27 -2.73 10.42
N LEU A 31 -0.57 -3.64 9.49
CA LEU A 31 -1.17 -3.34 8.20
C LEU A 31 -2.66 -3.66 8.19
N SER A 32 -3.32 -3.16 7.16
CA SER A 32 -4.66 -3.53 6.75
C SER A 32 -4.75 -3.70 5.23
N ALA A 33 -5.71 -4.48 4.76
CA ALA A 33 -6.00 -4.65 3.34
C ALA A 33 -7.51 -4.82 3.14
N PRO A 34 -8.11 -4.30 2.06
CA PRO A 34 -9.48 -4.64 1.68
C PRO A 34 -9.63 -6.13 1.35
N GLU A 35 -10.84 -6.68 1.44
CA GLU A 35 -11.10 -8.06 1.04
C GLU A 35 -10.78 -8.32 -0.44
N ALA A 36 -11.00 -7.35 -1.32
CA ALA A 36 -10.63 -7.43 -2.73
C ALA A 36 -9.13 -7.67 -2.92
N VAL A 37 -8.30 -7.01 -2.13
CA VAL A 37 -6.85 -7.20 -2.13
C VAL A 37 -6.47 -8.56 -1.58
N GLU A 38 -7.12 -9.02 -0.49
CA GLU A 38 -6.89 -10.37 0.04
C GLU A 38 -7.20 -11.44 -1.01
N ARG A 39 -8.37 -11.35 -1.67
CA ARG A 39 -8.77 -12.28 -2.73
C ARG A 39 -7.75 -12.31 -3.85
N GLU A 40 -7.31 -11.15 -4.33
CA GLU A 40 -6.30 -11.06 -5.38
C GLU A 40 -4.96 -11.68 -4.98
N VAL A 41 -4.49 -11.41 -3.76
CA VAL A 41 -3.25 -11.96 -3.22
C VAL A 41 -3.31 -13.49 -3.15
N LEU A 42 -4.39 -14.04 -2.58
CA LEU A 42 -4.57 -15.49 -2.45
C LEU A 42 -4.74 -16.17 -3.80
N ASP A 43 -5.50 -15.57 -4.72
CA ASP A 43 -5.68 -16.07 -6.08
C ASP A 43 -4.35 -16.13 -6.85
N LYS A 44 -3.56 -15.05 -6.79
CA LYS A 44 -2.28 -14.96 -7.48
C LYS A 44 -1.24 -15.91 -6.87
N ALA A 45 -1.21 -16.05 -5.55
CA ALA A 45 -0.37 -17.03 -4.86
C ALA A 45 -0.73 -18.49 -5.20
N GLY A 46 -2.01 -18.78 -5.44
CA GLY A 46 -2.47 -20.09 -5.87
C GLY A 46 -2.11 -20.44 -7.32
N ARG A 47 -2.08 -19.44 -8.22
CA ARG A 47 -1.84 -19.64 -9.66
C ARG A 47 -0.36 -19.52 -10.07
N ASP A 48 0.41 -18.65 -9.44
CA ASP A 48 1.81 -18.39 -9.78
C ASP A 48 2.75 -18.85 -8.66
N ARG A 49 3.67 -19.75 -9.03
CA ARG A 49 4.64 -20.37 -8.12
C ARG A 49 5.53 -19.36 -7.41
N ARG A 50 5.81 -18.20 -8.03
CA ARG A 50 6.64 -17.14 -7.44
C ARG A 50 6.02 -16.56 -6.17
N PHE A 51 4.69 -16.57 -6.07
CA PHE A 51 3.97 -15.92 -4.98
C PHE A 51 3.38 -16.89 -3.94
N ARG A 52 3.62 -18.20 -4.05
CA ARG A 52 3.10 -19.21 -3.09
C ARG A 52 3.45 -18.90 -1.63
N THR A 53 4.63 -18.34 -1.39
CA THR A 53 5.05 -17.95 -0.05
C THR A 53 4.16 -16.87 0.54
N ALA A 54 3.64 -15.96 -0.30
CA ALA A 54 2.80 -14.85 0.14
C ALA A 54 1.52 -15.34 0.81
N GLU A 55 0.86 -16.37 0.29
CA GLU A 55 -0.32 -16.96 0.92
C GLU A 55 -0.02 -17.48 2.32
N LYS A 56 1.08 -18.23 2.48
CA LYS A 56 1.48 -18.78 3.80
C LYS A 56 1.74 -17.65 4.79
N THR A 57 2.43 -16.60 4.36
CA THR A 57 2.73 -15.44 5.20
C THR A 57 1.44 -14.67 5.53
N TRP A 58 0.56 -14.45 4.57
CA TRP A 58 -0.73 -13.78 4.76
C TRP A 58 -1.58 -14.49 5.82
N ARG A 59 -1.76 -15.81 5.68
CA ARG A 59 -2.51 -16.65 6.64
C ARG A 59 -1.90 -16.66 8.05
N LYS A 60 -0.61 -16.35 8.19
CA LYS A 60 0.04 -16.17 9.50
C LYS A 60 -0.20 -14.77 10.06
N LEU A 61 -0.15 -13.73 9.23
CA LEU A 61 -0.27 -12.34 9.70
C LEU A 61 -1.68 -11.99 10.18
N THR A 62 -2.73 -12.51 9.52
CA THR A 62 -4.12 -12.15 9.81
C THR A 62 -4.58 -12.59 11.22
N PRO A 63 -4.45 -13.87 11.64
CA PRO A 63 -4.90 -14.31 12.96
C PRO A 63 -4.15 -13.66 14.13
N HIS A 64 -2.88 -13.28 13.90
CA HIS A 64 -2.06 -12.58 14.90
C HIS A 64 -2.28 -11.06 14.91
N GLY A 65 -3.20 -10.55 14.08
CA GLY A 65 -3.58 -9.14 14.04
C GLY A 65 -2.51 -8.22 13.47
N TRP A 66 -1.51 -8.76 12.74
CA TRP A 66 -0.51 -7.99 11.99
C TRP A 66 -1.07 -7.49 10.66
N MET A 67 -1.98 -8.25 10.06
CA MET A 67 -2.82 -7.86 8.92
C MET A 67 -4.26 -7.78 9.39
N ARG A 68 -4.97 -6.69 9.10
CA ARG A 68 -6.42 -6.57 9.34
C ARG A 68 -7.14 -6.49 8.00
N ILE A 69 -8.11 -7.37 7.79
CA ILE A 69 -8.96 -7.31 6.59
C ILE A 69 -10.08 -6.28 6.83
N LEU A 70 -10.26 -5.37 5.88
CA LEU A 70 -11.33 -4.39 5.87
C LEU A 70 -12.45 -4.93 4.99
N SER A 71 -13.68 -4.99 5.53
CA SER A 71 -14.85 -5.49 4.80
C SER A 71 -15.16 -4.57 3.61
N ASP A 72 -15.41 -5.16 2.45
CA ASP A 72 -15.86 -4.44 1.26
C ASP A 72 -17.40 -4.39 1.17
N ASP A 73 -18.10 -4.72 2.26
CA ASP A 73 -19.55 -4.61 2.32
C ASP A 73 -19.99 -3.16 2.06
N THR A 74 -21.08 -3.03 1.33
CA THR A 74 -21.59 -1.71 0.94
C THR A 74 -22.05 -0.95 2.18
N THR A 75 -21.36 0.15 2.48
CA THR A 75 -21.78 1.18 3.43
C THR A 75 -22.06 2.48 2.67
N PRO A 76 -22.91 3.38 3.20
CA PRO A 76 -23.16 4.67 2.56
C PRO A 76 -21.88 5.46 2.31
N GLU A 77 -20.94 5.42 3.25
CA GLU A 77 -19.65 6.13 3.18
C GLU A 77 -18.76 5.53 2.08
N LEU A 78 -18.59 4.20 2.08
CA LEU A 78 -17.75 3.53 1.09
C LEU A 78 -18.34 3.66 -0.31
N ALA A 79 -19.66 3.51 -0.47
CA ALA A 79 -20.34 3.70 -1.74
C ALA A 79 -20.15 5.11 -2.27
N ALA A 80 -20.35 6.15 -1.45
CA ALA A 80 -20.17 7.54 -1.88
C ALA A 80 -18.74 7.85 -2.35
N VAL A 81 -17.74 7.17 -1.79
CA VAL A 81 -16.34 7.31 -2.24
C VAL A 81 -16.11 6.56 -3.55
N VAL A 82 -16.53 5.30 -3.64
CA VAL A 82 -16.38 4.49 -4.87
C VAL A 82 -17.07 5.19 -6.04
N ASP A 83 -18.33 5.60 -5.87
CA ASP A 83 -19.11 6.29 -6.89
C ASP A 83 -18.43 7.57 -7.39
N ARG A 84 -17.79 8.30 -6.48
CA ARG A 84 -17.04 9.51 -6.81
C ARG A 84 -15.74 9.21 -7.56
N ILE A 85 -15.02 8.16 -7.18
CA ILE A 85 -13.75 7.78 -7.81
C ILE A 85 -14.00 7.21 -9.21
N THR A 86 -15.04 6.38 -9.37
CA THR A 86 -15.27 5.62 -10.61
C THR A 86 -16.33 6.23 -11.52
N GLY A 87 -17.19 7.11 -11.01
CA GLY A 87 -18.36 7.60 -11.73
C GLY A 87 -19.48 6.57 -11.90
N THR A 88 -19.38 5.40 -11.24
CA THR A 88 -20.32 4.29 -11.33
C THR A 88 -20.68 3.77 -9.94
N SER A 89 -21.88 3.23 -9.78
CA SER A 89 -22.30 2.74 -8.46
C SER A 89 -21.39 1.63 -7.95
N MET A 90 -21.12 1.60 -6.64
CA MET A 90 -20.34 0.53 -6.00
C MET A 90 -20.88 -0.86 -6.35
N ALA A 91 -22.21 -1.02 -6.41
CA ALA A 91 -22.86 -2.28 -6.78
C ALA A 91 -22.57 -2.70 -8.24
N ALA A 92 -22.42 -1.74 -9.16
CA ALA A 92 -21.97 -2.04 -10.52
C ALA A 92 -20.48 -2.35 -10.53
N ARG A 93 -19.68 -1.57 -9.79
CA ARG A 93 -18.23 -1.70 -9.75
C ARG A 93 -17.76 -3.05 -9.18
N SER A 94 -18.44 -3.58 -8.18
CA SER A 94 -18.13 -4.89 -7.58
C SER A 94 -18.30 -6.07 -8.56
N LYS A 95 -18.97 -5.86 -9.71
CA LYS A 95 -19.10 -6.87 -10.78
C LYS A 95 -17.94 -6.82 -11.79
N GLU A 96 -17.13 -5.78 -11.73
CA GLU A 96 -15.97 -5.59 -12.61
C GLU A 96 -14.70 -5.85 -11.78
N PRO A 97 -14.02 -7.00 -11.93
CA PRO A 97 -12.90 -7.33 -11.05
C PRO A 97 -11.64 -6.50 -11.35
N LYS A 98 -11.50 -6.01 -12.59
CA LYS A 98 -10.37 -5.20 -13.01
C LYS A 98 -10.24 -3.99 -12.09
N ASP A 99 -9.05 -3.65 -11.59
CA ASP A 99 -8.71 -2.49 -10.74
C ASP A 99 -9.56 -2.34 -9.45
N LEU A 100 -10.32 -3.36 -9.04
CA LEU A 100 -11.21 -3.27 -7.88
C LEU A 100 -10.43 -3.17 -6.57
N GLY A 101 -9.32 -3.92 -6.45
CA GLY A 101 -8.43 -3.89 -5.29
C GLY A 101 -7.88 -2.49 -5.02
N GLU A 102 -7.29 -1.87 -6.05
CA GLU A 102 -6.73 -0.51 -5.97
C GLU A 102 -7.78 0.53 -5.56
N ILE A 103 -8.98 0.45 -6.14
CA ILE A 103 -10.07 1.36 -5.81
C ILE A 103 -10.51 1.18 -4.37
N MET A 104 -10.63 -0.06 -3.88
CA MET A 104 -10.98 -0.31 -2.48
C MET A 104 -9.89 0.18 -1.51
N VAL A 105 -8.61 0.05 -1.86
CA VAL A 105 -7.50 0.59 -1.04
C VAL A 105 -7.67 2.09 -0.83
N VAL A 106 -7.88 2.83 -1.93
CA VAL A 106 -8.07 4.29 -1.85
C VAL A 106 -9.39 4.62 -1.15
N ALA A 107 -10.48 3.91 -1.48
CA ALA A 107 -11.79 4.21 -0.93
C ALA A 107 -11.83 4.04 0.60
N HIS A 108 -11.31 2.92 1.12
CA HIS A 108 -11.19 2.69 2.57
C HIS A 108 -10.32 3.75 3.25
N ALA A 109 -9.21 4.16 2.63
CA ALA A 109 -8.35 5.21 3.17
C ALA A 109 -9.09 6.56 3.24
N VAL A 110 -9.83 6.91 2.20
CA VAL A 110 -10.61 8.14 2.17
C VAL A 110 -11.71 8.11 3.23
N VAL A 111 -12.46 7.02 3.38
CA VAL A 111 -13.50 6.90 4.43
C VAL A 111 -12.89 7.10 5.82
N ALA A 112 -11.74 6.46 6.09
CA ALA A 112 -11.02 6.64 7.35
C ALA A 112 -10.55 8.09 7.55
N ALA A 113 -10.02 8.73 6.51
CA ALA A 113 -9.58 10.11 6.56
C ALA A 113 -10.75 11.09 6.75
N GLU A 114 -11.87 10.90 6.07
CA GLU A 114 -13.08 11.72 6.27
C GLU A 114 -13.63 11.60 7.70
N SER A 115 -13.41 10.45 8.34
CA SER A 115 -13.72 10.22 9.76
C SER A 115 -12.68 10.80 10.74
N GLY A 116 -11.71 11.57 10.26
CA GLY A 116 -10.71 12.25 11.09
C GLY A 116 -9.39 11.47 11.32
N ALA A 117 -9.22 10.30 10.69
CA ALA A 117 -7.99 9.51 10.86
C ALA A 117 -6.84 10.01 9.98
N THR A 118 -5.60 9.74 10.40
CA THR A 118 -4.45 9.82 9.51
C THR A 118 -4.14 8.41 9.00
N VAL A 119 -4.15 8.23 7.69
CA VAL A 119 -3.96 6.94 7.03
C VAL A 119 -2.86 7.04 5.97
N ILE A 120 -2.13 5.96 5.79
CA ILE A 120 -1.14 5.80 4.72
C ILE A 120 -1.65 4.70 3.80
N VAL A 121 -1.58 4.91 2.49
CA VAL A 121 -1.77 3.84 1.49
C VAL A 121 -0.46 3.49 0.83
N LEU A 122 -0.22 2.18 0.64
CA LEU A 122 0.92 1.67 -0.12
C LEU A 122 0.44 1.21 -1.49
N ILE A 123 0.80 1.94 -2.54
CA ILE A 123 0.41 1.69 -3.94
C ILE A 123 1.64 1.92 -4.82
N ASP A 124 1.93 0.98 -5.71
CA ASP A 124 2.98 1.13 -6.74
C ASP A 124 2.40 1.40 -8.14
N ASP A 125 1.13 1.05 -8.40
CA ASP A 125 0.49 1.30 -9.69
C ASP A 125 0.23 2.79 -9.96
N GLY A 126 0.45 3.21 -11.20
CA GLY A 126 0.35 4.60 -11.62
C GLY A 126 -1.09 5.13 -11.72
N GLN A 127 -2.09 4.28 -12.00
CA GLN A 127 -3.50 4.65 -11.93
C GLN A 127 -3.95 4.78 -10.48
N GLY A 128 -3.69 3.77 -9.64
CA GLY A 128 -4.00 3.82 -8.21
C GLY A 128 -3.39 5.03 -7.50
N ALA A 129 -2.11 5.32 -7.77
CA ALA A 129 -1.42 6.50 -7.25
C ALA A 129 -2.07 7.82 -7.66
N ARG A 130 -2.51 7.95 -8.93
CA ARG A 130 -3.21 9.16 -9.43
C ARG A 130 -4.55 9.37 -8.74
N ILE A 131 -5.29 8.30 -8.49
CA ILE A 131 -6.56 8.34 -7.75
C ILE A 131 -6.30 8.78 -6.31
N ALA A 132 -5.31 8.18 -5.63
CA ALA A 132 -4.92 8.56 -4.28
C ALA A 132 -4.52 10.04 -4.20
N ASP A 133 -3.67 10.54 -5.11
CA ASP A 133 -3.25 11.94 -5.15
C ASP A 133 -4.43 12.91 -5.35
N ALA A 134 -5.41 12.54 -6.18
CA ALA A 134 -6.60 13.36 -6.38
C ALA A 134 -7.41 13.50 -5.08
N GLU A 135 -7.59 12.39 -4.34
CA GLU A 135 -8.31 12.39 -3.07
C GLU A 135 -7.51 13.05 -1.94
N ILE A 136 -6.18 12.90 -1.89
CA ILE A 136 -5.31 13.64 -0.96
C ILE A 136 -5.51 15.15 -1.15
N ARG A 137 -5.43 15.64 -2.40
CA ARG A 137 -5.67 17.05 -2.71
C ARG A 137 -7.09 17.50 -2.32
N ARG A 138 -8.10 16.63 -2.47
CA ARG A 138 -9.48 16.93 -2.05
C ARG A 138 -9.58 17.07 -0.53
N LEU A 139 -9.02 16.12 0.22
CA LEU A 139 -9.00 16.15 1.68
C LEU A 139 -8.27 17.40 2.21
N ASP A 140 -7.16 17.79 1.59
CA ASP A 140 -6.45 19.02 1.98
C ASP A 140 -7.25 20.29 1.72
N ARG A 141 -8.03 20.34 0.62
CA ARG A 141 -8.97 21.45 0.38
C ARG A 141 -10.07 21.50 1.45
N LEU A 142 -10.63 20.36 1.82
CA LEU A 142 -11.65 20.28 2.89
C LEU A 142 -11.07 20.75 4.24
N ARG A 143 -9.84 20.35 4.57
CA ARG A 143 -9.17 20.83 5.79
C ARG A 143 -8.93 22.33 5.76
N SER A 144 -8.49 22.85 4.61
CA SER A 144 -8.23 24.28 4.44
C SER A 144 -9.50 25.12 4.52
N SER A 145 -10.68 24.54 4.24
CA SER A 145 -11.99 25.18 4.44
C SER A 145 -12.57 24.98 5.85
N GLY A 146 -11.79 24.47 6.80
CA GLY A 146 -12.19 24.31 8.20
C GLY A 146 -12.99 23.05 8.49
N ARG A 147 -13.13 22.11 7.54
CA ARG A 147 -13.77 20.81 7.81
C ARG A 147 -12.85 19.95 8.69
N SER A 148 -13.44 19.33 9.71
CA SER A 148 -12.74 18.37 10.57
C SER A 148 -12.59 17.01 9.88
N VAL A 149 -11.66 16.93 8.93
CA VAL A 149 -11.21 15.67 8.32
C VAL A 149 -9.73 15.43 8.60
N GLY A 150 -9.33 14.16 8.55
CA GLY A 150 -7.98 13.68 8.76
C GLY A 150 -7.12 13.77 7.50
N ARG A 151 -6.07 12.95 7.43
CA ARG A 151 -5.06 13.01 6.37
C ARG A 151 -4.89 11.66 5.69
N MET A 152 -4.61 11.70 4.41
CA MET A 152 -4.18 10.54 3.64
C MET A 152 -2.77 10.81 3.13
N GLY A 153 -1.89 9.81 3.21
CA GLY A 153 -0.55 9.84 2.62
C GLY A 153 -0.37 8.66 1.68
N LEU A 154 0.39 8.87 0.61
CA LEU A 154 0.76 7.84 -0.35
C LEU A 154 2.23 7.46 -0.13
N VAL A 155 2.51 6.16 -0.09
CA VAL A 155 3.87 5.61 -0.11
C VAL A 155 3.97 4.54 -1.20
N SER A 156 5.17 4.38 -1.74
CA SER A 156 5.53 3.32 -2.70
C SER A 156 6.50 2.33 -2.08
N THR A 157 6.78 1.22 -2.76
CA THR A 157 7.86 0.27 -2.42
C THR A 157 9.19 0.99 -2.28
N VAL A 158 9.51 1.94 -3.17
CA VAL A 158 10.74 2.75 -3.06
C VAL A 158 10.74 3.55 -1.77
N THR A 159 9.62 4.20 -1.42
CA THR A 159 9.51 4.95 -0.15
C THR A 159 9.69 4.06 1.08
N VAL A 160 9.18 2.82 1.04
CA VAL A 160 9.36 1.85 2.12
C VAL A 160 10.83 1.47 2.28
N LEU A 161 11.52 1.20 1.17
CA LEU A 161 12.94 0.84 1.17
C LEU A 161 13.81 2.01 1.63
N GLU A 162 13.54 3.24 1.19
CA GLU A 162 14.23 4.45 1.67
C GLU A 162 14.13 4.56 3.20
N ARG A 163 12.93 4.36 3.77
CA ARG A 163 12.72 4.40 5.23
C ARG A 163 13.35 3.22 5.97
N ALA A 164 13.61 2.11 5.28
CA ALA A 164 14.27 0.94 5.82
C ALA A 164 15.80 1.08 5.87
N ALA A 165 16.39 1.97 5.06
CA ALA A 165 17.84 2.18 5.00
C ALA A 165 18.40 2.57 6.38
N GLY A 166 19.48 1.90 6.79
CA GLY A 166 20.14 2.10 8.09
C GLY A 166 19.36 1.56 9.30
N LYS A 167 18.16 1.00 9.12
CA LYS A 167 17.32 0.48 10.21
C LYS A 167 17.02 -1.01 10.05
N HIS A 168 16.44 -1.37 8.90
CA HIS A 168 16.06 -2.73 8.53
C HIS A 168 16.85 -3.26 7.35
N ILE A 169 17.58 -2.38 6.64
CA ILE A 169 18.55 -2.70 5.61
C ILE A 169 19.87 -2.04 6.03
N ALA A 170 20.91 -2.83 6.25
CA ALA A 170 22.16 -2.39 6.86
C ALA A 170 22.98 -1.50 5.91
N ASP A 171 23.03 -1.84 4.63
CA ASP A 171 23.89 -1.16 3.66
C ASP A 171 23.35 -1.23 2.22
N ARG A 172 24.09 -0.59 1.31
CA ARG A 172 23.77 -0.54 -0.13
C ARG A 172 23.79 -1.91 -0.80
N ALA A 173 24.62 -2.84 -0.34
CA ALA A 173 24.70 -4.17 -0.91
C ALA A 173 23.44 -4.97 -0.54
N GLU A 174 23.00 -4.91 0.71
CA GLU A 174 21.73 -5.49 1.14
C GLU A 174 20.54 -4.82 0.42
N MET A 175 20.54 -3.49 0.29
CA MET A 175 19.52 -2.76 -0.47
C MET A 175 19.40 -3.27 -1.90
N ARG A 176 20.52 -3.42 -2.59
CA ARG A 176 20.55 -3.96 -3.95
C ARG A 176 19.97 -5.36 -4.00
N SER A 177 20.40 -6.24 -3.09
CA SER A 177 19.90 -7.62 -3.02
C SER A 177 18.38 -7.69 -2.78
N VAL A 178 17.85 -6.90 -1.85
CA VAL A 178 16.41 -6.85 -1.57
C VAL A 178 15.64 -6.29 -2.77
N TYR A 179 16.14 -5.22 -3.38
CA TYR A 179 15.48 -4.61 -4.54
C TYR A 179 15.46 -5.55 -5.75
N GLU A 180 16.55 -6.26 -6.02
CA GLU A 180 16.62 -7.25 -7.10
C GLU A 180 15.66 -8.42 -6.87
N GLN A 181 15.47 -8.86 -5.62
CA GLN A 181 14.46 -9.86 -5.28
C GLN A 181 13.04 -9.36 -5.55
N LEU A 182 12.73 -8.11 -5.16
CA LEU A 182 11.42 -7.50 -5.42
C LEU A 182 11.17 -7.35 -6.93
N ARG A 183 12.13 -6.80 -7.66
CA ARG A 183 12.03 -6.60 -9.11
C ARG A 183 11.97 -7.92 -9.89
N GLY A 184 12.58 -8.99 -9.38
CA GLY A 184 12.49 -10.32 -9.99
C GLY A 184 11.08 -10.92 -10.02
N ILE A 185 10.16 -10.38 -9.21
CA ILE A 185 8.75 -10.78 -9.19
C ILE A 185 7.80 -9.65 -9.58
N ASP A 186 8.32 -8.44 -9.83
CA ASP A 186 7.57 -7.26 -10.21
C ASP A 186 8.28 -6.50 -11.35
N ASP A 187 7.77 -6.70 -12.56
CA ASP A 187 8.28 -6.05 -13.77
C ASP A 187 7.95 -4.54 -13.82
N GLY A 188 7.08 -4.05 -12.94
CA GLY A 188 6.72 -2.64 -12.83
C GLY A 188 7.77 -1.79 -12.10
N LEU A 189 8.71 -2.41 -11.38
CA LEU A 189 9.77 -1.69 -10.67
C LEU A 189 10.88 -1.23 -11.64
N LEU A 190 11.20 0.06 -11.55
CA LEU A 190 12.29 0.68 -12.30
C LEU A 190 13.64 -0.01 -12.02
N PRO A 191 14.65 0.13 -12.89
CA PRO A 191 16.01 -0.26 -12.54
C PRO A 191 16.46 0.46 -11.24
N ILE A 192 17.18 -0.24 -10.36
CA ILE A 192 17.59 0.34 -9.07
C ILE A 192 18.41 1.63 -9.22
N ASP A 193 19.19 1.76 -10.29
CA ASP A 193 20.00 2.95 -10.54
C ASP A 193 19.14 4.17 -10.94
N ALA A 194 17.90 3.94 -11.40
CA ALA A 194 16.91 4.99 -11.58
C ALA A 194 16.17 5.34 -10.27
N THR A 195 16.46 4.62 -9.18
CA THR A 195 15.94 4.92 -7.84
C THR A 195 17.01 5.61 -7.00
N GLY A 196 16.62 6.53 -6.13
CA GLY A 196 17.53 7.19 -5.18
C GLY A 196 18.12 6.25 -4.12
N LEU A 197 17.78 4.95 -4.13
CA LEU A 197 18.07 3.97 -3.08
C LEU A 197 19.54 3.68 -2.87
N LEU A 198 20.41 3.94 -3.87
CA LEU A 198 21.86 3.76 -3.74
C LEU A 198 22.61 5.09 -3.59
N SER A 199 21.89 6.22 -3.58
CA SER A 199 22.48 7.55 -3.50
C SER A 199 23.26 7.74 -2.21
N ARG A 200 24.35 8.52 -2.24
CA ARG A 200 25.18 8.72 -1.06
C ARG A 200 24.39 9.32 0.10
N GLY A 201 23.49 10.27 -0.17
CA GLY A 201 22.70 10.96 0.83
C GLY A 201 21.83 10.04 1.70
N LEU A 202 21.28 8.96 1.13
CA LEU A 202 20.44 8.02 1.88
C LEU A 202 21.24 7.20 2.91
N TRP A 203 22.53 6.98 2.65
CA TRP A 203 23.42 6.13 3.47
C TRP A 203 24.48 6.93 4.23
N SER A 204 24.38 8.25 4.21
CA SER A 204 25.22 9.10 5.04
C SER A 204 24.72 9.03 6.49
N PRO A 205 25.62 8.93 7.47
CA PRO A 205 25.24 8.89 8.89
C PRO A 205 24.59 10.17 9.41
N ASP A 206 24.56 11.26 8.62
CA ASP A 206 23.96 12.55 8.99
C ASP A 206 22.92 13.02 7.95
N PRO A 207 21.71 13.44 8.36
CA PRO A 207 20.82 14.18 7.47
C PRO A 207 21.40 15.59 7.20
N PRO A 208 21.21 16.18 6.01
CA PRO A 208 21.47 17.60 5.82
C PRO A 208 20.54 18.42 6.74
N PRO A 209 21.00 19.62 7.18
CA PRO A 209 20.24 20.50 8.07
C PRO A 209 18.91 20.96 7.46
#